data_AF-A0A843T362-F1
#
_entry.id   AF-A0A843T362-F1
#
_cell.length_a   1.000
_cell.length_b   1.000
_cell.length_c   1.000
_cell.angle_alpha   90.00
_cell.angle_beta   90.00
_cell.angle_gamma   90.00
#
_symmetry.space_group_name_H-M   'P 1'
#
loop_
_entity.id
_entity.type
_entity.pdbx_description
1 polymer ?
#
loop_
_entity_poly.entity_id
_entity_poly.type
_entity_poly.pdbx_seq_one_letter_code
_entity_poly.pdbx_strand_id
1 'polypeptide(L)'
;MYKRNLTSANFRKALGLIHVPEFGVSRRGDFEPLVSEETFHRVQAIAEGRMQVTGPRQRTRPDFPLKGLVRCEACGRPLTASWSKGRNGHYAYYHCWRQCRAVNVTKAKLEGLFVDELKELQPTPGYMRLVKEHVLRAWGAAQG
;
A
#
# COMPACT_ATOMS: atom_id res chain seq x y z
N MET A 1 -17.90 1.30 0.14
CA MET A 1 -16.72 0.56 -0.36
C MET A 1 -17.28 -0.78 -0.80
N TYR A 2 -17.67 -0.90 -2.08
CA TYR A 2 -18.22 -2.14 -2.61
C TYR A 2 -17.08 -3.16 -2.61
N LYS A 3 -16.98 -3.99 -1.57
CA LYS A 3 -16.39 -5.32 -1.72
C LYS A 3 -17.42 -6.13 -2.51
N ARG A 4 -17.51 -5.90 -3.82
CA ARG A 4 -18.07 -6.94 -4.68
C ARG A 4 -17.08 -8.08 -4.54
N ASN A 5 -17.52 -9.19 -3.98
CA ASN A 5 -16.84 -10.46 -4.13
C ASN A 5 -16.73 -10.68 -5.65
N LEU A 6 -15.59 -10.27 -6.20
CA LEU A 6 -15.26 -10.49 -7.60
C LEU A 6 -14.85 -11.96 -7.69
N THR A 7 -15.85 -12.84 -7.58
CA THR A 7 -15.72 -14.20 -8.06
C THR A 7 -15.43 -14.15 -9.56
N SER A 8 -14.65 -15.13 -10.04
CA SER A 8 -14.20 -15.29 -11.43
C SER A 8 -15.30 -15.16 -12.49
N ALA A 9 -16.57 -15.27 -12.10
CA ALA A 9 -17.74 -15.03 -12.94
C ALA A 9 -17.88 -13.59 -13.47
N ASN A 10 -17.45 -12.58 -12.71
CA ASN A 10 -17.71 -11.16 -13.06
C ASN A 10 -16.72 -10.56 -14.07
N PHE A 11 -15.59 -11.21 -14.33
CA PHE A 11 -14.53 -10.64 -15.17
C PHE A 11 -14.60 -11.06 -16.65
N ARG A 12 -15.42 -12.07 -17.00
CA ARG A 12 -15.47 -12.65 -18.36
C ARG A 12 -15.82 -11.65 -19.48
N LYS A 13 -16.42 -10.51 -19.16
CA LYS A 13 -16.65 -9.40 -20.10
C LYS A 13 -15.36 -8.88 -20.75
N ALA A 14 -14.24 -8.93 -20.04
CA ALA A 14 -12.95 -8.51 -20.60
C ALA A 14 -12.51 -9.38 -21.79
N LEU A 15 -13.00 -10.62 -21.89
CA LEU A 15 -12.79 -11.56 -22.99
C LEU A 15 -13.86 -11.49 -24.09
N GLY A 16 -14.73 -10.48 -24.08
CA GLY A 16 -15.86 -10.44 -25.01
C GLY A 16 -16.96 -11.44 -24.67
N LEU A 17 -17.01 -11.99 -23.44
CA LEU A 17 -18.03 -12.95 -23.03
C LEU A 17 -19.09 -12.29 -22.15
N ILE A 18 -20.36 -12.48 -22.52
CA ILE A 18 -21.51 -12.12 -21.70
C ILE A 18 -21.93 -13.38 -20.93
N HIS A 19 -21.70 -13.35 -19.62
CA HIS A 19 -22.07 -14.41 -18.70
C HIS A 19 -23.17 -13.90 -17.76
N VAL A 20 -24.34 -14.52 -17.84
CA VAL A 20 -25.51 -14.20 -17.01
C VAL A 20 -25.90 -15.46 -16.24
N PRO A 21 -25.32 -15.66 -15.03
CA PRO A 21 -25.47 -16.91 -14.28
C PRO A 21 -26.91 -17.21 -13.89
N GLU A 22 -27.74 -16.18 -13.67
CA GLU A 22 -29.15 -16.31 -13.31
C GLU A 22 -29.97 -17.07 -14.36
N PHE A 23 -29.53 -17.02 -15.63
CA PHE A 23 -30.17 -17.71 -16.75
C PHE A 23 -29.32 -18.87 -17.30
N GLY A 24 -28.17 -19.18 -16.69
CA GLY A 24 -27.24 -20.19 -17.21
C GLY A 24 -26.67 -19.85 -18.60
N VAL A 25 -26.71 -18.59 -19.03
CA VAL A 25 -26.28 -18.17 -20.36
C VAL A 25 -24.85 -17.68 -20.34
N SER A 26 -24.01 -18.25 -21.23
CA SER A 26 -22.68 -17.74 -21.53
C SER A 26 -22.50 -17.68 -23.05
N ARG A 27 -22.32 -16.49 -23.61
CA ARG A 27 -22.14 -16.28 -25.06
C ARG A 27 -21.07 -15.24 -25.35
N ARG A 28 -20.50 -15.30 -26.55
CA ARG A 28 -19.66 -14.23 -27.08
C ARG A 28 -20.56 -13.03 -27.40
N GLY A 29 -20.19 -11.86 -26.89
CA GLY A 29 -20.84 -10.60 -27.21
C GLY A 29 -20.31 -10.01 -28.51
N ASP A 30 -21.06 -9.07 -29.07
CA ASP A 30 -20.77 -8.45 -30.37
C ASP A 30 -19.76 -7.29 -30.25
N PHE A 31 -18.77 -7.42 -29.36
CA PHE A 31 -17.78 -6.39 -29.09
C PHE A 31 -16.38 -6.98 -28.99
N GLU A 32 -15.40 -6.17 -29.39
CA GLU A 32 -13.99 -6.55 -29.34
C GLU A 32 -13.53 -6.76 -27.89
N PRO A 33 -12.84 -7.88 -27.57
CA PRO A 33 -12.25 -8.09 -26.25
C PRO A 33 -11.30 -6.97 -25.83
N LEU A 34 -11.35 -6.59 -24.55
CA LEU A 34 -10.47 -5.55 -24.01
C LEU A 34 -9.04 -6.05 -23.74
N VAL A 35 -8.90 -7.36 -23.53
CA VAL A 35 -7.62 -8.03 -23.23
C VAL A 35 -7.58 -9.40 -23.90
N SER A 36 -6.36 -9.92 -24.13
CA SER A 36 -6.18 -11.29 -24.62
C SER A 36 -6.61 -12.33 -23.58
N GLU A 37 -6.95 -13.52 -24.07
CA GLU A 37 -7.26 -14.68 -23.24
C GLU A 37 -6.11 -15.05 -22.30
N GLU A 38 -4.88 -14.98 -22.80
CA GLU A 38 -3.67 -15.19 -22.00
C GLU A 38 -3.57 -14.21 -20.82
N THR A 39 -3.78 -12.91 -21.09
CA THR A 39 -3.72 -11.86 -20.06
C THR A 39 -4.77 -12.09 -18.99
N PHE A 40 -5.99 -12.44 -19.41
CA PHE A 40 -7.09 -12.72 -18.50
C PHE A 40 -6.78 -13.90 -17.57
N HIS A 41 -6.40 -15.05 -18.13
CA HIS A 41 -6.12 -16.25 -17.35
C HIS A 41 -4.95 -16.04 -16.38
N ARG A 42 -3.92 -15.29 -16.79
CA ARG A 42 -2.81 -14.93 -15.92
C ARG A 42 -3.28 -14.10 -14.72
N VAL A 43 -4.13 -13.11 -14.94
CA VAL A 43 -4.70 -12.29 -13.85
C VAL A 43 -5.62 -13.11 -12.93
N GLN A 44 -6.44 -14.01 -13.48
CA GLN A 44 -7.27 -14.92 -12.67
C GLN A 44 -6.40 -15.83 -11.80
N ALA A 45 -5.32 -16.41 -12.35
CA ALA A 45 -4.39 -17.23 -11.58
C ALA A 45 -3.75 -16.46 -10.42
N ILE A 46 -3.41 -15.18 -10.62
CA ILE A 46 -2.91 -14.31 -9.54
C ILE A 46 -4.00 -14.03 -8.49
N ALA A 47 -5.22 -13.68 -8.92
CA ALA A 47 -6.33 -13.35 -8.04
C ALA A 47 -6.78 -14.54 -7.17
N GLU A 48 -6.72 -15.74 -7.72
CA GLU A 48 -7.03 -17.01 -7.04
C GLU A 48 -5.86 -17.54 -6.21
N GLY A 49 -4.72 -16.84 -6.18
CA GLY A 49 -3.53 -17.24 -5.44
C GLY A 49 -2.76 -18.42 -6.04
N ARG A 50 -3.17 -18.90 -7.22
CA ARG A 50 -2.49 -19.96 -7.99
C ARG A 50 -1.15 -19.49 -8.59
N MET A 51 -0.95 -18.18 -8.69
CA MET A 51 0.30 -17.56 -9.14
C MET A 51 0.71 -16.44 -8.18
N GLN A 52 1.95 -16.48 -7.70
CA GLN A 52 2.52 -15.41 -6.86
C GLN A 52 3.14 -14.33 -7.74
N VAL A 53 2.84 -13.06 -7.46
CA VAL A 53 3.51 -11.92 -8.09
C VAL A 53 4.78 -11.62 -7.32
N THR A 54 5.93 -12.02 -7.86
CA THR A 54 7.26 -11.87 -7.23
C THR A 54 7.89 -10.49 -7.43
N GLY A 55 7.19 -9.54 -8.06
CA GLY A 55 7.71 -8.19 -8.30
C GLY A 55 7.84 -7.35 -7.01
N PRO A 56 8.83 -6.46 -6.90
CA PRO A 56 8.97 -5.58 -5.75
C PRO A 56 7.76 -4.65 -5.67
N ARG A 57 6.87 -4.91 -4.69
CA ARG A 57 5.81 -3.96 -4.38
C ARG A 57 6.48 -2.69 -3.87
N GLN A 58 6.29 -1.56 -4.56
CA GLN A 58 6.67 -0.25 -4.03
C GLN A 58 5.86 0.02 -2.76
N ARG A 59 6.43 -0.38 -1.61
CA ARG A 59 5.87 -0.18 -0.28
C ARG A 59 6.10 1.26 0.17
N THR A 60 7.27 1.79 -0.18
CA THR A 60 7.67 3.15 0.16
C THR A 60 7.13 4.14 -0.87
N ARG A 61 6.40 5.15 -0.40
CA ARG A 61 6.02 6.31 -1.21
C ARG A 61 6.82 7.51 -0.71
N PRO A 62 7.75 8.07 -1.50
CA PRO A 62 8.60 9.18 -1.06
C PRO A 62 7.81 10.37 -0.48
N ASP A 63 6.66 10.70 -1.08
CA ASP A 63 5.81 11.80 -0.61
C ASP A 63 5.20 11.58 0.78
N PHE A 64 5.14 10.32 1.26
CA PHE A 64 4.49 9.95 2.51
C PHE A 64 5.35 8.94 3.29
N PRO A 65 6.50 9.37 3.83
CA PRO A 65 7.47 8.48 4.48
C PRO A 65 6.89 7.77 5.71
N LEU A 66 5.91 8.37 6.40
CA LEU A 66 5.30 7.79 7.61
C LEU A 66 4.14 6.83 7.32
N LYS A 67 3.79 6.63 6.03
CA LYS A 67 2.67 5.77 5.64
C LYS A 67 2.97 4.33 6.00
N GLY A 68 2.07 3.70 6.77
CA GLY A 68 2.25 2.33 7.23
C GLY A 68 3.10 2.17 8.49
N LEU A 69 3.75 3.24 8.97
CA LEU A 69 4.55 3.23 10.20
C LEU A 69 3.71 3.72 11.41
N VAL A 70 3.00 4.83 11.24
CA VAL A 70 2.15 5.40 12.30
C VAL A 70 0.85 4.61 12.41
N ARG A 71 0.44 4.29 13.65
CA ARG A 71 -0.79 3.53 13.92
C ARG A 71 -1.89 4.43 14.48
N CYS A 72 -3.13 4.11 14.13
CA CYS A 72 -4.31 4.72 14.73
C CYS A 72 -4.55 4.11 16.10
N GLU A 73 -4.60 4.92 17.14
CA GLU A 73 -4.91 4.48 18.51
C GLU A 73 -6.28 3.79 18.60
N ALA A 74 -7.31 4.35 17.95
CA ALA A 74 -8.68 3.84 18.03
C ALA A 74 -8.90 2.46 17.40
N CYS A 75 -8.11 2.06 16.39
CA CYS A 75 -8.33 0.77 15.71
C CYS A 75 -7.06 -0.09 15.53
N GLY A 76 -5.90 0.37 16.01
CA GLY A 76 -4.60 -0.30 15.92
C GLY A 76 -4.00 -0.42 14.51
N ARG A 77 -4.76 -0.08 13.46
CA ARG A 77 -4.32 -0.22 12.07
C ARG A 77 -3.34 0.88 11.67
N PRO A 78 -2.39 0.59 10.77
CA PRO A 78 -1.52 1.62 10.23
C PRO A 78 -2.31 2.69 9.48
N LEU A 79 -1.90 3.95 9.63
CA LEU A 79 -2.44 5.07 8.88
C LEU A 79 -2.09 4.92 7.40
N THR A 80 -3.02 5.35 6.55
CA THR A 80 -2.77 5.56 5.12
C THR A 80 -2.53 7.05 4.87
N ALA A 81 -2.17 7.38 3.64
CA ALA A 81 -1.98 8.75 3.23
C ALA A 81 -2.37 8.94 1.76
N SER A 82 -2.91 10.12 1.46
CA SER A 82 -3.25 10.53 0.10
C SER A 82 -3.29 12.05 -0.05
N TRP A 83 -3.17 12.49 -1.30
CA TRP A 83 -3.52 13.84 -1.71
C TRP A 83 -5.03 13.94 -1.93
N SER A 84 -5.62 15.04 -1.46
CA SER A 84 -7.03 15.40 -1.70
C SER A 84 -7.08 16.66 -2.55
N LYS A 85 -7.88 16.66 -3.61
CA LYS A 85 -8.11 17.86 -4.44
C LYS A 85 -9.17 18.74 -3.77
N GLY A 86 -8.87 20.01 -3.56
CA GLY A 86 -9.82 21.05 -3.15
C GLY A 86 -9.91 22.17 -4.18
N ARG A 87 -10.66 23.23 -3.86
CA ARG A 87 -10.92 24.37 -4.77
C ARG A 87 -9.63 25.03 -5.26
N ASN A 88 -8.66 25.19 -4.37
CA ASN A 88 -7.46 26.00 -4.61
C ASN A 88 -6.18 25.16 -4.73
N GLY A 89 -6.27 23.83 -4.77
CA GLY A 89 -5.07 22.99 -4.89
C GLY A 89 -5.21 21.59 -4.31
N HIS A 90 -4.07 20.95 -4.08
CA HIS A 90 -3.96 19.61 -3.51
C HIS A 90 -3.45 19.67 -2.08
N TYR A 91 -4.07 18.89 -1.21
CA TYR A 91 -3.80 18.88 0.22
C TYR A 91 -3.42 17.47 0.66
N ALA A 92 -2.26 17.32 1.30
CA ALA A 92 -1.74 16.03 1.74
C ALA A 92 -2.18 15.72 3.17
N TYR A 93 -2.70 14.51 3.39
CA TYR A 93 -3.17 14.05 4.69
C TYR A 93 -2.74 12.62 4.99
N TYR A 94 -2.43 12.37 6.26
CA TYR A 94 -2.43 11.05 6.87
C TYR A 94 -3.79 10.83 7.52
N HIS A 95 -4.42 9.69 7.23
CA HIS A 95 -5.75 9.39 7.72
C HIS A 95 -5.93 7.91 8.01
N CYS A 96 -6.83 7.64 8.94
CA CYS A 96 -7.29 6.30 9.21
C CYS A 96 -8.20 5.82 8.07
N TRP A 97 -8.37 4.50 7.99
CA TRP A 97 -9.24 3.87 7.01
C TRP A 97 -10.69 4.38 7.13
N ARG A 98 -11.40 4.37 6.00
CA ARG A 98 -12.76 4.93 5.87
C ARG A 98 -13.79 4.30 6.82
N GLN A 99 -13.53 3.10 7.35
CA GLN A 99 -14.35 2.42 8.35
C GLN A 99 -14.17 2.99 9.76
N CYS A 100 -12.99 3.50 10.11
CA CYS A 100 -12.70 4.02 11.44
C CYS A 100 -12.75 5.56 11.47
N ARG A 101 -12.07 6.24 10.53
CA ARG A 101 -12.04 7.71 10.39
C ARG A 101 -11.60 8.51 11.64
N ALA A 102 -11.15 7.86 12.71
CA ALA A 102 -10.77 8.52 13.96
C ALA A 102 -9.60 9.51 13.81
N VAL A 103 -8.73 9.29 12.81
CA VAL A 103 -7.57 10.15 12.54
C VAL A 103 -7.66 10.71 11.13
N ASN A 104 -7.53 12.04 11.02
CA ASN A 104 -7.28 12.75 9.77
C ASN A 104 -6.43 13.99 10.08
N VAL A 105 -5.15 13.96 9.71
CA VAL A 105 -4.17 14.98 10.08
C VAL A 105 -3.37 15.40 8.85
N THR A 106 -3.04 16.69 8.74
CA THR A 106 -2.24 17.20 7.62
C THR A 106 -0.86 16.55 7.62
N LYS A 107 -0.31 16.34 6.42
CA LYS A 107 1.06 15.83 6.24
C LYS A 107 2.07 16.66 7.03
N ALA A 108 2.01 17.98 6.89
CA ALA A 108 2.92 18.91 7.57
C ALA A 108 2.87 18.77 9.10
N LYS A 109 1.67 18.65 9.69
CA LYS A 109 1.54 18.51 11.15
C LYS A 109 2.13 17.20 11.64
N LEU A 110 1.76 16.07 11.03
CA LEU A 110 2.22 14.76 11.52
C LEU A 110 3.73 14.58 11.34
N GLU A 111 4.28 15.03 10.21
CA GLU A 111 5.73 14.95 9.97
C GLU A 111 6.52 15.93 10.84
N GLY A 112 5.98 17.11 11.12
CA GLY A 112 6.58 18.04 12.09
C GLY A 112 6.68 17.41 13.47
N LEU A 113 5.57 16.88 14.00
CA LEU A 113 5.54 16.18 15.29
C LEU A 113 6.54 15.02 15.34
N PHE A 114 6.64 14.24 14.26
CA PHE A 114 7.59 13.14 14.18
C PHE A 114 9.05 13.61 14.20
N VAL A 115 9.37 14.70 13.48
CA VAL A 115 10.71 15.29 13.48
C VAL A 115 11.07 15.86 14.85
N ASP A 116 10.12 16.47 15.54
CA ASP A 116 10.33 17.01 16.88
C ASP A 116 10.62 15.89 17.89
N GLU A 117 9.84 14.81 17.87
CA GLU A 117 10.10 13.61 18.67
C GLU A 117 11.49 13.00 18.38
N LEU A 118 11.88 12.94 17.10
CA LEU A 118 13.19 12.43 16.70
C LEU A 118 14.36 13.27 17.25
N LYS A 119 14.18 14.58 17.47
CA LYS A 119 15.22 15.43 18.05
C LYS A 119 15.45 15.09 19.52
N GLU A 120 14.41 14.71 20.24
CA GLU A 120 14.50 14.33 21.65
C GLU A 120 15.12 12.94 21.84
N LEU A 121 14.89 12.03 20.89
CA LEU A 121 15.42 10.66 20.93
C LEU A 121 16.83 10.52 20.33
N GLN A 122 17.55 11.63 20.11
CA GLN A 122 18.91 11.58 19.57
C GLN A 122 19.86 10.92 20.57
N PRO A 123 20.68 9.94 20.14
CA PRO A 123 21.65 9.33 21.03
C PRO A 123 22.71 10.35 21.46
N THR A 124 23.15 10.26 22.72
CA THR A 124 24.17 11.18 23.23
C THR A 124 25.52 10.98 22.51
N PRO A 125 26.38 12.00 22.45
CA PRO A 125 27.72 11.84 21.87
C PRO A 125 28.52 10.69 22.49
N GLY A 126 28.38 10.48 23.80
CA GLY A 126 29.02 9.36 24.51
C GLY A 126 28.50 8.00 24.04
N TYR A 127 27.19 7.85 23.87
CA TYR A 127 26.58 6.62 23.33
C TYR A 127 27.01 6.39 21.88
N MET A 128 27.02 7.44 21.05
CA MET A 128 27.47 7.34 19.66
C MET A 128 28.95 6.91 19.54
N ARG A 129 29.80 7.35 20.47
CA ARG A 129 31.19 6.87 20.54
C ARG A 129 31.27 5.36 20.78
N LEU A 130 30.49 4.85 21.74
CA LEU A 130 30.43 3.41 22.02
C LEU A 130 29.93 2.63 20.80
N VAL A 131 28.84 3.08 20.17
CA VAL A 131 28.33 2.45 18.94
C VAL A 131 29.40 2.41 17.86
N LYS A 132 30.13 3.52 17.64
CA LYS A 132 31.22 3.60 16.66
C LYS A 132 32.32 2.58 16.97
N GLU A 133 32.80 2.53 18.21
CA GLU A 133 33.84 1.58 18.63
C GLU A 133 33.41 0.13 18.41
N HIS A 134 32.18 -0.23 18.81
CA HIS A 134 31.64 -1.57 18.61
C HIS A 134 31.50 -1.93 17.13
N VAL A 135 31.00 -1.01 16.30
CA VAL A 135 30.86 -1.21 14.85
C VAL A 135 32.22 -1.41 14.20
N LEU A 136 33.22 -0.58 14.51
CA LEU A 136 34.57 -0.70 13.96
C LEU A 136 35.25 -2.01 14.38
N ARG A 137 35.05 -2.44 15.63
CA ARG A 137 35.58 -3.72 16.13
C ARG A 137 34.98 -4.91 15.40
N ALA A 138 33.65 -4.93 15.26
CA ALA A 138 32.95 -5.99 14.53
C ALA A 138 33.35 -6.02 13.06
N TRP A 139 33.53 -4.86 12.44
CA TRP A 139 33.98 -4.73 11.05
C TRP A 139 35.39 -5.28 10.85
N GLY A 140 36.34 -4.94 11.71
CA GLY A 140 37.71 -5.48 11.64
C GLY A 140 37.76 -6.99 11.83
N ALA A 141 36.93 -7.55 12.70
CA ALA A 141 36.82 -8.99 12.91
C ALA A 141 36.18 -9.75 11.73
N ALA A 142 35.39 -9.08 10.90
CA ALA A 142 34.75 -9.67 9.72
C ALA A 142 35.63 -9.65 8.46
N GLN A 143 36.79 -8.98 8.50
CA GLN A 143 37.74 -8.86 7.38
C GLN A 143 38.95 -9.81 7.50
N GLY A 144 38.99 -10.67 8.51
CA GLY A 144 39.95 -11.77 8.66
C GLY A 144 39.24 -13.11 8.74
#